data_AF-D3CRL5-F1
#
_entry.id   AF-D3CRL5-F1
#
_cell.length_a   1.000
_cell.length_b   1.000
_cell.length_c   1.000
_cell.angle_alpha   90.00
_cell.angle_beta   90.00
_cell.angle_gamma   90.00
#
_symmetry.space_group_name_H-M   'P 1'
#
loop_
_entity.id
_entity.type
_entity.pdbx_description
1 polymer ?
#
loop_
_entity_poly.entity_id
_entity_poly.type
_entity_poly.pdbx_seq_one_letter_code
_entity_poly.pdbx_strand_id
1 'polypeptide(L)'
;MAEVLATVAVGLVFAGWFAASVLNQFALGWWKRIVRYDLLGLVPRWTFFAPDPAREDVHIVYRDRSGTTRGPWRALTTAPPNPWVRWIWNPGRFERKASIDLVNGLRSSRQQLKEHPNALILSTPYVGLAGWVARQSRDSSAAYREFAVLTSMGFPPDQELSVEFASQAHRLES
;
A
#
# COMPACT_ATOMS: atom_id res chain seq x y z
N MET A 1 24.14 -5.60 -51.79
CA MET A 1 23.78 -6.83 -51.04
C MET A 1 23.96 -6.64 -49.53
N ALA A 2 25.11 -6.16 -49.06
CA ALA A 2 25.35 -5.90 -47.63
C ALA A 2 24.35 -4.92 -46.99
N GLU A 3 23.98 -3.83 -47.68
CA GLU A 3 22.99 -2.86 -47.15
C GLU A 3 21.58 -3.44 -47.02
N VAL A 4 21.18 -4.31 -47.96
CA VAL A 4 19.88 -4.99 -47.92
C VAL A 4 19.86 -5.96 -46.74
N LEU A 5 20.94 -6.72 -46.53
CA LEU A 5 21.09 -7.62 -45.40
C LEU A 5 21.07 -6.85 -44.06
N ALA A 6 21.74 -5.71 -43.97
CA ALA A 6 21.73 -4.86 -42.78
C ALA A 6 20.33 -4.32 -42.48
N THR A 7 19.62 -3.84 -43.51
CA THR A 7 18.24 -3.35 -43.38
C THR A 7 17.30 -4.45 -42.90
N VAL A 8 17.39 -5.65 -43.46
CA VAL A 8 16.58 -6.80 -43.05
C VAL A 8 16.90 -7.19 -41.60
N ALA A 9 18.17 -7.24 -41.22
CA ALA A 9 18.57 -7.56 -39.85
C ALA A 9 18.02 -6.56 -38.83
N VAL A 10 18.15 -5.25 -39.11
CA VAL A 10 17.61 -4.19 -38.25
C VAL A 10 16.09 -4.28 -38.16
N GLY A 11 15.41 -4.54 -39.29
CA GLY A 11 13.97 -4.73 -39.33
C GLY A 11 13.49 -5.89 -38.46
N LEU A 12 14.19 -7.03 -38.50
CA LEU A 12 13.89 -8.19 -37.66
C LEU A 12 14.08 -7.91 -36.17
N VAL A 13 15.12 -7.16 -35.80
CA VAL A 13 15.36 -6.74 -34.41
C VAL A 13 14.21 -5.88 -33.89
N PHE A 14 13.80 -4.85 -34.64
CA PHE A 14 12.69 -3.99 -34.23
C PHE A 14 11.34 -4.71 -34.24
N ALA A 15 11.09 -5.59 -35.22
CA ALA A 15 9.89 -6.41 -35.24
C ALA A 15 9.82 -7.35 -34.03
N GLY A 16 10.93 -7.97 -33.66
CA GLY A 16 11.04 -8.81 -32.46
C GLY A 16 10.82 -8.00 -31.18
N TRP A 17 11.44 -6.83 -31.06
CA TRP A 17 11.25 -5.93 -29.93
C TRP A 17 9.80 -5.43 -29.80
N PHE A 18 9.16 -5.09 -30.93
CA PHE A 18 7.76 -4.70 -30.96
C PHE A 18 6.85 -5.85 -30.53
N ALA A 19 7.05 -7.06 -31.07
CA ALA A 19 6.28 -8.25 -30.68
C ALA A 19 6.45 -8.55 -29.19
N ALA A 20 7.67 -8.48 -28.65
CA ALA A 20 7.94 -8.61 -27.23
C ALA A 20 7.20 -7.55 -26.40
N SER A 21 7.19 -6.30 -26.86
CA SER A 21 6.48 -5.20 -26.20
C SER A 21 4.97 -5.40 -26.19
N VAL A 22 4.38 -5.90 -27.29
CA VAL A 22 2.95 -6.24 -27.38
C VAL A 22 2.61 -7.40 -26.43
N LEU A 23 3.40 -8.47 -26.44
CA LEU A 23 3.21 -9.62 -25.55
C LEU A 23 3.31 -9.23 -24.07
N ASN A 24 4.17 -8.27 -23.74
CA ASN A 24 4.33 -7.77 -22.38
C ASN A 24 3.09 -7.06 -21.82
N GLN A 25 2.15 -6.64 -22.67
CA GLN A 25 0.91 -6.02 -22.20
C GLN A 25 -0.09 -7.06 -21.63
N PHE A 26 -0.08 -8.31 -22.11
CA PHE A 26 -1.13 -9.32 -21.83
C PHE A 26 -0.91 -10.17 -20.58
N ALA A 27 0.04 -9.82 -19.70
CA ALA A 27 0.27 -10.46 -18.40
C ALA A 27 0.39 -12.02 -18.43
N LEU A 28 0.86 -12.59 -19.53
CA LEU A 28 0.97 -14.03 -19.73
C LEU A 28 1.94 -14.66 -18.70
N GLY A 29 1.50 -15.73 -18.03
CA GLY A 29 2.27 -16.34 -16.92
C GLY A 29 3.66 -16.84 -17.31
N TRP A 30 3.81 -17.39 -18.52
CA TRP A 30 5.10 -17.83 -19.06
C TRP A 30 6.00 -16.63 -19.45
N TRP A 31 5.41 -15.56 -19.97
CA TRP A 31 6.13 -14.34 -20.35
C TRP A 31 6.72 -13.60 -19.14
N LYS A 32 6.04 -13.64 -17.98
CA LYS A 32 6.57 -13.08 -16.72
C LYS A 32 7.91 -13.68 -16.31
N ARG A 33 8.19 -14.95 -16.65
CA ARG A 33 9.48 -15.59 -16.36
C ARG A 33 10.60 -15.09 -17.26
N ILE A 34 10.27 -14.74 -18.51
CA ILE A 34 11.22 -14.22 -19.51
C ILE A 34 11.57 -12.77 -19.18
N VAL A 35 10.58 -11.93 -18.91
CA VAL A 35 10.76 -10.51 -18.57
C VAL A 35 11.50 -10.30 -17.24
N ARG A 36 11.56 -11.31 -16.35
CA ARG A 36 12.40 -11.23 -15.14
C ARG A 36 13.89 -11.01 -15.45
N TYR A 37 14.36 -11.41 -16.63
CA TYR A 37 15.74 -11.18 -17.08
C TYR A 37 15.94 -9.84 -17.79
N ASP A 38 14.88 -9.06 -18.01
CA ASP A 38 14.96 -7.70 -18.54
C ASP A 38 15.39 -6.71 -17.45
N LEU A 39 16.65 -6.84 -17.02
CA LEU A 39 17.25 -6.00 -15.97
C LEU A 39 17.33 -4.52 -16.37
N LEU A 40 17.37 -4.25 -17.67
CA LEU A 40 17.45 -2.90 -18.25
C LEU A 40 16.08 -2.29 -18.53
N GLY A 41 14.98 -3.05 -18.40
CA GLY A 41 13.63 -2.58 -18.66
C GLY A 41 13.38 -2.19 -20.13
N LEU A 42 14.01 -2.89 -21.07
CA LEU A 42 13.92 -2.62 -22.51
C LEU A 42 12.55 -2.95 -23.09
N VAL A 43 11.77 -3.82 -22.44
CA VAL A 43 10.42 -4.18 -22.86
C VAL A 43 9.41 -3.40 -22.02
N PRO A 44 8.85 -2.29 -22.53
CA PRO A 44 7.97 -1.44 -21.74
C PRO A 44 6.66 -2.16 -21.37
N ARG A 45 6.12 -1.81 -20.21
CA ARG A 45 4.76 -2.18 -19.80
C ARG A 45 3.97 -0.93 -19.49
N TRP A 46 2.99 -0.61 -20.33
CA TRP A 46 2.18 0.59 -20.20
C TRP A 46 0.86 0.28 -19.49
N THR A 47 0.94 -0.01 -18.20
CA THR A 47 -0.26 -0.07 -17.36
C THR A 47 -0.62 1.35 -16.92
N PHE A 48 -1.47 2.02 -17.70
CA PHE A 48 -1.98 3.37 -17.42
C PHE A 48 -2.87 3.40 -16.15
N PHE A 49 -3.39 2.24 -15.74
CA PHE A 49 -4.15 2.06 -14.51
C PHE A 49 -3.40 1.08 -13.60
N ALA A 50 -3.34 1.39 -12.30
CA ALA A 50 -2.81 0.47 -11.31
C ALA A 50 -3.55 -0.87 -11.43
N PRO A 51 -2.85 -2.03 -11.41
CA PRO A 51 -3.46 -3.34 -11.61
C PRO A 51 -4.64 -3.63 -10.66
N ASP A 52 -4.63 -2.99 -9.49
CA ASP A 52 -5.75 -2.97 -8.55
C ASP A 52 -5.98 -1.50 -8.12
N PRO A 53 -6.95 -0.79 -8.73
CA PRO A 53 -7.26 0.57 -8.32
C PRO A 53 -7.77 0.55 -6.88
N ALA A 54 -7.36 1.52 -6.06
CA ALA A 54 -7.93 1.68 -4.72
C ALA A 54 -9.44 1.93 -4.84
N ARG A 55 -10.26 0.94 -4.47
CA ARG A 55 -11.73 1.02 -4.54
C ARG A 55 -12.34 1.63 -3.30
N GLU A 56 -11.60 1.58 -2.20
CA GLU A 56 -12.02 1.98 -0.86
C GLU A 56 -11.04 3.02 -0.31
N ASP A 57 -11.57 4.01 0.41
CA ASP A 57 -10.75 4.91 1.22
C ASP A 57 -10.45 4.23 2.56
N VAL A 58 -9.17 4.20 2.92
CA VAL A 58 -8.68 3.57 4.15
C VAL A 58 -8.48 4.63 5.23
N HIS A 59 -9.12 4.43 6.37
CA HIS A 59 -8.98 5.29 7.56
C HIS A 59 -8.42 4.48 8.71
N ILE A 60 -7.34 4.97 9.31
CA ILE A 60 -6.78 4.38 10.53
C ILE A 60 -7.23 5.23 11.69
N VAL A 61 -7.83 4.61 12.70
CA VAL A 61 -8.23 5.25 13.94
C VAL A 61 -7.53 4.59 15.11
N TYR A 62 -7.27 5.35 16.17
CA TYR A 62 -6.72 4.83 17.40
C TYR A 62 -7.44 5.42 18.61
N ARG A 63 -7.39 4.71 19.73
CA ARG A 63 -7.88 5.21 21.01
C ARG A 63 -6.93 4.83 22.12
N ASP A 64 -6.89 5.70 23.11
CA ASP A 64 -6.15 5.48 24.34
C ASP A 64 -7.04 4.84 25.39
N ARG A 65 -6.44 4.05 26.27
CA ARG A 65 -7.10 3.41 27.40
C ARG A 65 -6.30 3.66 28.67
N SER A 66 -6.99 4.17 29.69
CA SER A 66 -6.45 4.37 31.04
C SER A 66 -7.19 3.42 31.98
N GLY A 67 -6.49 2.38 32.46
CA GLY A 67 -7.09 1.31 33.27
C GLY A 67 -8.22 0.58 32.53
N THR A 68 -9.45 0.68 33.05
CA THR A 68 -10.66 0.08 32.45
C THR A 68 -11.38 1.02 31.48
N THR A 69 -11.06 2.31 31.49
CA THR A 69 -11.77 3.32 30.70
C THR A 69 -11.17 3.46 29.31
N ARG A 70 -12.02 3.30 28.29
CA ARG A 70 -11.67 3.51 26.88
C ARG A 70 -11.97 4.97 26.50
N GLY A 71 -10.96 5.65 25.97
CA GLY A 71 -11.12 6.99 25.40
C GLY A 71 -11.83 6.97 24.03
N PRO A 72 -12.11 8.16 23.48
CA PRO A 72 -12.71 8.30 22.17
C PRO A 72 -11.77 7.82 21.07
N TRP A 73 -12.33 7.34 19.95
CA TRP A 73 -11.58 7.09 18.73
C TRP A 73 -11.11 8.41 18.12
N ARG A 74 -9.84 8.44 17.71
CA ARG A 74 -9.19 9.57 17.05
C ARG A 74 -8.64 9.10 15.71
N ALA A 75 -8.86 9.88 14.67
CA ALA A 75 -8.26 9.61 13.37
C ALA A 75 -6.73 9.74 13.46
N LEU A 76 -6.03 8.85 12.76
CA LEU A 76 -4.61 8.97 12.53
C LEU A 76 -4.38 10.16 11.58
N THR A 77 -4.06 11.32 12.15
CA THR A 77 -3.75 12.52 11.37
C THR A 77 -2.30 12.50 10.94
N THR A 78 -2.06 12.41 9.64
CA THR A 78 -0.78 12.82 9.04
C THR A 78 -0.74 14.35 9.02
N ALA A 79 0.34 14.93 9.55
CA ALA A 79 0.52 16.37 9.45
C ALA A 79 0.61 16.77 7.96
N PRO A 80 -0.26 17.65 7.46
CA PRO A 80 -0.15 18.09 6.08
C PRO A 80 1.17 18.87 5.92
N PRO A 81 1.90 18.66 4.81
CA PRO A 81 3.07 19.49 4.53
C PRO A 81 2.69 20.96 4.40
N ASN A 82 3.65 21.83 4.69
CA ASN A 82 3.51 23.27 4.49
C ASN A 82 2.97 23.56 3.07
N PRO A 83 1.82 24.26 2.94
CA PRO A 83 1.14 24.45 1.66
C PRO A 83 2.01 25.14 0.61
N TRP A 84 2.97 25.97 1.03
CA TRP A 84 3.84 26.75 0.16
C TRP A 84 4.85 25.91 -0.64
N VAL A 85 5.27 24.76 -0.12
CA VAL A 85 6.22 23.84 -0.78
C VAL A 85 5.55 22.64 -1.42
N ARG A 86 4.22 22.48 -1.26
CA ARG A 86 3.49 21.27 -1.70
C ARG A 86 3.55 21.01 -3.20
N TRP A 87 3.71 22.04 -4.02
CA TRP A 87 3.81 21.92 -5.48
C TRP A 87 5.18 21.37 -5.92
N ILE A 88 6.23 21.59 -5.13
CA ILE A 88 7.59 21.11 -5.42
C ILE A 88 7.91 19.82 -4.65
N TRP A 89 7.38 19.68 -3.43
CA TRP A 89 7.63 18.56 -2.53
C TRP A 89 6.38 18.29 -1.68
N ASN A 90 5.76 17.12 -1.89
CA ASN A 90 4.58 16.67 -1.15
C ASN A 90 4.90 15.43 -0.31
N PRO A 91 5.57 15.58 0.85
CA PRO A 91 5.98 14.45 1.67
C PRO A 91 4.77 13.69 2.23
N GLY A 92 3.64 14.37 2.46
CA GLY A 92 2.39 13.74 2.89
C GLY A 92 1.82 12.70 1.91
N ARG A 93 2.23 12.74 0.63
CA ARG A 93 1.89 11.67 -0.33
C ARG A 93 2.55 10.34 0.05
N PHE A 94 3.76 10.37 0.60
CA PHE A 94 4.46 9.15 1.02
C PHE A 94 3.79 8.53 2.24
N GLU A 95 3.35 9.33 3.21
CA GLU A 95 2.62 8.84 4.39
C GLU A 95 1.28 8.19 4.01
N ARG A 96 0.49 8.83 3.13
CA ARG A 96 -0.77 8.24 2.64
C ARG A 96 -0.53 6.95 1.86
N LYS A 97 0.55 6.89 1.06
CA LYS A 97 0.89 5.66 0.35
C LYS A 97 1.33 4.57 1.34
N ALA A 98 2.15 4.91 2.33
CA ALA A 98 2.60 3.99 3.36
C ALA A 98 1.44 3.41 4.17
N SER A 99 0.42 4.21 4.53
CA SER A 99 -0.78 3.68 5.21
C SER A 99 -1.50 2.63 4.37
N ILE A 100 -1.73 2.92 3.09
CA ILE A 100 -2.39 2.00 2.15
C ILE A 100 -1.55 0.73 1.97
N ASP A 101 -0.23 0.85 1.77
CA ASP A 101 0.67 -0.29 1.60
C ASP A 101 0.70 -1.18 2.86
N LEU A 102 0.72 -0.59 4.05
CA LEU A 102 0.66 -1.33 5.31
C LEU A 102 -0.68 -2.05 5.51
N VAL A 103 -1.81 -1.40 5.19
CA VAL A 103 -3.14 -2.04 5.29
C VAL A 103 -3.30 -3.16 4.27
N ASN A 104 -2.85 -2.97 3.03
CA ASN A 104 -2.84 -4.03 2.03
C ASN A 104 -1.94 -5.20 2.43
N GLY A 105 -0.77 -4.91 3.02
CA GLY A 105 0.10 -5.93 3.61
C GLY A 105 -0.60 -6.67 4.74
N LEU A 106 -1.36 -5.98 5.60
CA LEU A 106 -2.12 -6.58 6.69
C LEU A 106 -3.22 -7.51 6.16
N ARG A 107 -3.97 -7.07 5.13
CA ARG A 107 -4.97 -7.89 4.41
C ARG A 107 -4.34 -9.17 3.87
N SER A 108 -3.22 -9.06 3.17
CA SER A 108 -2.50 -10.20 2.60
C SER A 108 -2.00 -11.15 3.70
N SER A 109 -1.40 -10.61 4.76
CA SER A 109 -0.91 -11.39 5.90
C SER A 109 -2.04 -12.13 6.62
N ARG A 110 -3.20 -11.48 6.82
CA ARG A 110 -4.40 -12.09 7.42
C ARG A 110 -4.94 -13.23 6.56
N GLN A 111 -4.90 -13.10 5.23
CA GLN A 111 -5.32 -14.17 4.32
C GLN A 111 -4.36 -15.37 4.34
N GLN A 112 -3.06 -15.13 4.47
CA GLN A 112 -2.04 -16.19 4.56
C GLN A 112 -2.06 -16.89 5.92
N LEU A 113 -2.29 -16.15 7.02
CA LEU A 113 -2.26 -16.64 8.40
C LEU A 113 -3.66 -17.01 8.93
N LYS A 114 -4.61 -17.38 8.05
CA LYS A 114 -5.99 -17.72 8.45
C LYS A 114 -6.06 -18.78 9.57
N GLU A 115 -5.16 -19.76 9.55
CA GLU A 115 -5.10 -20.85 10.53
C GLU A 115 -4.44 -20.43 11.86
N HIS A 116 -3.68 -19.32 11.86
CA HIS A 116 -2.94 -18.83 13.01
C HIS A 116 -3.14 -17.31 13.18
N PRO A 117 -4.36 -16.86 13.55
CA PRO A 117 -4.70 -15.44 13.63
C PRO A 117 -3.82 -14.65 14.62
N ASN A 118 -3.31 -15.31 15.67
CA ASN A 118 -2.42 -14.68 16.64
C ASN A 118 -1.04 -14.34 16.07
N ALA A 119 -0.59 -15.05 15.03
CA ALA A 119 0.67 -14.77 14.35
C ALA A 119 0.61 -13.46 13.54
N LEU A 120 -0.60 -12.94 13.26
CA LEU A 120 -0.78 -11.67 12.54
C LEU A 120 -0.11 -10.50 13.26
N ILE A 121 -0.06 -10.53 14.60
CA ILE A 121 0.58 -9.50 15.44
C ILE A 121 2.09 -9.38 15.15
N LEU A 122 2.71 -10.49 14.71
CA LEU A 122 4.13 -10.55 14.38
C LEU A 122 4.43 -10.16 12.92
N SER A 123 3.39 -9.92 12.12
CA SER A 123 3.59 -9.51 10.72
C SER A 123 4.15 -8.09 10.64
N THR A 124 5.08 -7.88 9.71
CA THR A 124 5.63 -6.54 9.40
C THR A 124 4.56 -5.45 9.24
N PRO A 125 3.45 -5.66 8.48
CA PRO A 125 2.42 -4.62 8.35
C PRO A 125 1.73 -4.30 9.67
N TYR A 126 1.48 -5.30 10.52
CA TYR A 126 0.90 -5.09 11.85
C TYR A 126 1.83 -4.26 12.73
N VAL A 127 3.09 -4.68 12.85
CA VAL A 127 4.08 -4.00 13.69
C VAL A 127 4.33 -2.57 13.20
N GLY A 128 4.37 -2.37 11.87
CA GLY A 128 4.49 -1.04 11.26
C GLY A 128 3.33 -0.12 11.63
N LEU A 129 2.09 -0.60 11.53
CA LEU A 129 0.90 0.15 11.93
C LEU A 129 0.90 0.45 13.44
N ALA A 130 1.14 -0.56 14.27
CA ALA A 130 1.19 -0.41 15.72
C ALA A 130 2.25 0.61 16.15
N GLY A 131 3.46 0.54 15.57
CA GLY A 131 4.53 1.49 15.83
C GLY A 131 4.21 2.91 15.36
N TRP A 132 3.51 3.07 14.23
CA TRP A 132 3.10 4.39 13.74
C TRP A 132 2.01 5.01 14.61
N VAL A 133 1.04 4.21 15.04
CA VAL A 133 0.00 4.63 15.98
C VAL A 133 0.58 4.94 17.37
N ALA A 134 1.56 4.17 17.83
CA ALA A 134 2.23 4.41 19.11
C ALA A 134 2.96 5.76 19.16
N ARG A 135 3.47 6.26 18.02
CA ARG A 135 4.13 7.57 17.91
C ARG A 135 3.20 8.78 17.92
N GLN A 136 1.89 8.57 17.86
CA GLN A 136 0.92 9.68 17.92
C GLN A 136 0.90 10.31 19.31
N SER A 137 0.50 11.59 19.39
CA SER A 137 0.36 12.29 20.66
C SER A 137 -0.51 11.48 21.63
N ARG A 138 -0.04 11.36 22.87
CA ARG A 138 -0.69 10.57 23.92
C ARG A 138 -1.27 11.48 24.98
N ASP A 139 -2.40 11.06 25.55
CA ASP A 139 -2.79 11.56 26.85
C ASP A 139 -1.77 11.05 27.88
N SER A 140 -1.34 11.92 28.79
CA SER A 140 -0.43 11.62 29.89
C SER A 140 -0.88 10.44 30.76
N SER A 141 -2.18 10.16 30.81
CA SER A 141 -2.79 9.08 31.59
C SER A 141 -2.95 7.75 30.82
N ALA A 142 -2.60 7.70 29.55
CA ALA A 142 -2.81 6.54 28.69
C ALA A 142 -1.80 5.43 28.94
N ALA A 143 -2.26 4.26 29.39
CA ALA A 143 -1.42 3.08 29.63
C ALA A 143 -1.43 2.08 28.45
N TYR A 144 -2.52 2.08 27.68
CA TYR A 144 -2.69 1.20 26.53
C TYR A 144 -3.21 1.97 25.32
N ARG A 145 -2.91 1.46 24.13
CA ARG A 145 -3.41 1.98 22.85
C ARG A 145 -3.94 0.86 21.97
N GLU A 146 -5.10 1.10 21.39
CA GLU A 146 -5.76 0.22 20.42
C GLU A 146 -5.91 0.99 19.10
N PHE A 147 -5.83 0.29 17.97
CA PHE A 147 -6.11 0.86 16.66
C PHE A 147 -7.11 0.02 15.89
N ALA A 148 -7.79 0.66 14.94
CA ALA A 148 -8.68 -0.01 14.00
C ALA A 148 -8.46 0.55 12.60
N VAL A 149 -8.68 -0.32 11.62
CA VAL A 149 -8.70 0.04 10.20
C VAL A 149 -10.15 0.03 9.76
N LEU A 150 -10.58 1.15 9.23
CA LEU A 150 -11.89 1.39 8.66
C LEU A 150 -11.75 1.57 7.15
N THR A 151 -12.75 1.13 6.43
CA THR A 151 -12.88 1.35 4.99
C THR A 151 -14.14 2.12 4.73
N SER A 152 -14.09 3.06 3.79
CA SER A 152 -15.28 3.74 3.31
C SER A 152 -15.45 3.59 1.80
N MET A 153 -16.71 3.45 1.40
CA MET A 153 -17.15 3.29 0.01
C MET A 153 -18.14 4.39 -0.34
N GLY A 154 -18.07 4.89 -1.58
CA GLY A 154 -18.97 5.92 -2.08
C GLY A 154 -18.53 7.36 -1.76
N PHE A 155 -19.38 8.31 -2.17
CA PHE A 155 -19.16 9.74 -1.97
C PHE A 155 -20.07 10.27 -0.87
N PRO A 156 -19.65 11.27 -0.08
CA PRO A 156 -20.54 11.96 0.85
C PRO A 156 -21.79 12.48 0.11
N PRO A 157 -23.00 12.38 0.70
CA PRO A 157 -23.29 12.07 2.10
C PRO A 157 -23.49 10.58 2.44
N ASP A 158 -23.65 9.69 1.46
CA ASP A 158 -24.03 8.27 1.67
C ASP A 158 -22.81 7.36 1.94
N GLN A 159 -21.74 7.91 2.52
CA GLN A 159 -20.50 7.19 2.74
C GLN A 159 -20.66 6.20 3.89
N GLU A 160 -20.68 4.91 3.57
CA GLU A 160 -20.73 3.84 4.57
C GLU A 160 -19.32 3.55 5.09
N LEU A 161 -19.17 3.50 6.42
CA LEU A 161 -17.94 3.11 7.11
C LEU A 161 -18.07 1.68 7.59
N SER A 162 -17.13 0.83 7.20
CA SER A 162 -17.04 -0.55 7.67
C SER A 162 -15.74 -0.76 8.47
N VAL A 163 -15.85 -1.50 9.57
CA VAL A 163 -14.68 -1.88 10.38
C VAL A 163 -14.06 -3.12 9.75
N GLU A 164 -12.88 -2.97 9.17
CA GLU A 164 -12.17 -4.07 8.53
C GLU A 164 -11.33 -4.86 9.55
N PHE A 165 -10.70 -4.12 10.48
CA PHE A 165 -9.78 -4.67 11.47
C PHE A 165 -9.80 -3.87 12.76
N ALA A 166 -9.65 -4.55 13.89
CA ALA A 166 -9.40 -3.94 15.20
C ALA A 166 -8.26 -4.69 15.91
N SER A 167 -7.30 -3.95 16.42
CA SER A 167 -6.13 -4.48 17.13
C SER A 167 -6.49 -4.90 18.55
N GLN A 168 -5.59 -5.68 19.16
CA GLN A 168 -5.58 -5.83 20.62
C GLN A 168 -5.03 -4.55 21.28
N ALA A 169 -5.22 -4.44 22.60
CA ALA A 169 -4.66 -3.35 23.38
C ALA A 169 -3.15 -3.54 23.54
N HIS A 170 -2.37 -2.58 23.04
CA HIS A 170 -0.93 -2.56 23.20
C HIS A 170 -0.56 -1.69 24.39
N ARG A 171 0.28 -2.23 25.29
CA ARG A 171 0.83 -1.45 26.38
C ARG A 171 1.77 -0.40 25.80
N LEU A 172 1.63 0.84 26.24
CA LEU A 172 2.58 1.90 25.92
C LEU A 172 3.71 1.78 26.94
N GLU A 173 4.94 1.56 26.48
CA GLU A 173 6.12 1.64 27.35
C GLU A 173 6.26 3.09 27.85
N SER A 174 6.55 3.22 29.14
CA SER A 174 6.63 4.50 29.86
C SER A 174 7.81 5.33 29.40
#